data_AF-A0A6G0S790-F1
#
_entry.id   AF-A0A6G0S790-F1
#
_cell.length_a   1.000
_cell.length_b   1.000
_cell.length_c   1.000
_cell.angle_alpha   90.00
_cell.angle_beta   90.00
_cell.angle_gamma   90.00
#
_symmetry.space_group_name_H-M   'P 1'
#
loop_
_entity.id
_entity.type
_entity.pdbx_description
1 polymer ?
#
loop_
_entity_poly.entity_id
_entity_poly.type
_entity_poly.pdbx_seq_one_letter_code
_entity_poly.pdbx_strand_id
1 'polypeptide(L)'
;MREANLQQFYLVSPTYPYQRSLEFELYEFLGVTDGYLELRSIPQDPLTQPVKNVLATRKRGFSNGNIQSNVNRMYTLLDSEDAMTALTKWEWFGEATTTDSWAWVHGLHFFYAIQTIFSLIVLCIISYHNLRAGKIWIGDPFASVSTATFVGRGVLVLVSWYIDSFWSIFELAMSNGAVLSGNEIVYIHKELVYADVLVVYLGIVGLMSSAIRERIDPGVAIFMFEIIHIFRFSLLHASSVVLNEVVAYSNKLYLLGDESVPDAVYAMSPMDYWSAFQIPEMNFLFISASFFPRMILLVTLTGYAVLRKIYWHYYSEEVHHLSGYTAERSVNENAAIAQKGHLTNFEISTGAELQTRFGIISDYKNYVHFKGMKFASADGVYCSGYVIVNGKFLVSSKDLLAIAMIKLIYTRFTVVFVYEVEGNTVKDTARLVDPETFTWTDLWQLNVSVLL
;
A
#
# COMPACT_ATOMS: atom_id res chain seq x y z
N MET A 1 37.38 26.18 -34.07
CA MET A 1 36.39 27.24 -34.44
C MET A 1 35.24 27.11 -33.46
N ARG A 2 34.99 28.13 -32.62
CA ARG A 2 33.74 28.25 -31.87
C ARG A 2 32.91 29.31 -32.59
N GLU A 3 32.09 28.89 -33.54
CA GLU A 3 31.06 29.77 -34.09
C GLU A 3 29.92 29.81 -33.09
N ALA A 4 29.66 30.99 -32.51
CA ALA A 4 28.46 31.20 -31.71
C ALA A 4 27.27 31.32 -32.66
N ASN A 5 26.21 30.53 -32.40
CA ASN A 5 24.97 30.39 -33.18
C ASN A 5 25.06 29.51 -34.45
N LEU A 6 25.29 28.21 -34.27
CA LEU A 6 25.11 27.22 -35.34
C LEU A 6 23.61 27.01 -35.58
N GLN A 7 23.15 27.24 -36.81
CA GLN A 7 21.81 26.81 -37.21
C GLN A 7 21.77 25.29 -37.37
N GLN A 8 20.82 24.64 -36.70
CA GLN A 8 20.70 23.19 -36.68
C GLN A 8 19.39 22.76 -37.31
N PHE A 9 19.49 21.74 -38.16
CA PHE A 9 18.34 21.14 -38.82
C PHE A 9 18.44 19.63 -38.70
N TYR A 10 17.27 18.99 -38.63
CA TYR A 10 17.13 17.54 -38.61
C TYR A 10 16.80 17.06 -40.01
N LEU A 11 17.44 15.97 -40.44
CA LEU A 11 17.07 15.25 -41.65
C LEU A 11 16.21 14.05 -41.24
N VAL A 12 14.96 14.03 -41.69
CA VAL A 12 14.02 12.97 -41.35
C VAL A 12 13.48 12.36 -42.63
N SER A 13 13.51 11.02 -42.71
CA SER A 13 12.83 10.26 -43.76
C SER A 13 11.55 9.67 -43.15
N PRO A 14 10.37 10.26 -43.39
CA PRO A 14 9.11 9.74 -42.86
C PRO A 14 8.63 8.46 -43.59
N THR A 15 9.28 8.10 -44.70
CA THR A 15 8.94 6.94 -45.52
C THR A 15 9.55 5.65 -44.95
N TYR A 16 9.08 4.50 -45.46
CA TYR A 16 9.48 3.18 -44.99
C TYR A 16 10.98 2.92 -45.21
N PRO A 17 11.74 2.43 -44.21
CA PRO A 17 13.21 2.38 -44.24
C PRO A 17 13.80 1.42 -45.30
N TYR A 18 12.99 0.59 -45.94
CA TYR A 18 13.44 -0.39 -46.94
C TYR A 18 13.24 0.07 -48.39
N GLN A 19 12.97 1.37 -48.62
CA GLN A 19 12.96 1.94 -49.97
C GLN A 19 14.39 2.14 -50.48
N ARG A 20 14.60 1.88 -51.78
CA ARG A 20 15.93 1.96 -52.42
C ARG A 20 16.53 3.37 -52.40
N SER A 21 15.69 4.39 -52.28
CA SER A 21 16.07 5.80 -52.11
C SER A 21 15.32 6.39 -50.92
N LEU A 22 16.04 6.66 -49.83
CA LEU A 22 15.50 7.38 -48.68
C LEU A 22 15.35 8.86 -49.06
N GLU A 23 14.13 9.37 -49.03
CA GLU A 23 13.83 10.78 -49.27
C GLU A 23 13.88 11.53 -47.95
N PHE A 24 15.03 12.14 -47.67
CA PHE A 24 15.20 12.98 -46.48
C PHE A 24 14.57 14.36 -46.71
N GLU A 25 13.70 14.74 -45.79
CA GLU A 25 13.12 16.07 -45.69
C GLU A 25 13.83 16.84 -44.55
N LEU A 26 13.94 18.17 -44.72
CA LEU A 26 14.56 19.05 -43.74
C LEU A 26 13.54 19.48 -42.69
N TYR A 27 13.92 19.42 -41.41
CA TYR A 27 13.07 19.82 -40.29
C TYR A 27 13.80 20.77 -39.34
N GLU A 28 13.07 21.74 -38.81
CA GLU A 28 13.49 22.55 -37.67
C GLU A 28 12.92 21.99 -36.36
N PHE A 29 13.67 22.18 -35.28
CA PHE A 29 13.24 21.80 -33.95
C PHE A 29 12.33 22.87 -33.34
N LEU A 30 11.17 22.45 -32.84
CA LEU A 30 10.22 23.34 -32.16
C LEU A 30 10.30 23.23 -30.63
N GLY A 31 10.44 22.01 -30.12
CA GLY A 31 10.38 21.73 -28.69
C GLY A 31 10.30 20.24 -28.37
N VAL A 32 10.13 19.94 -27.09
CA VAL A 32 9.92 18.57 -26.59
C VAL A 32 8.62 18.53 -25.80
N THR A 33 7.75 17.56 -26.11
CA THR A 33 6.47 17.34 -25.43
C THR A 33 6.32 15.85 -25.11
N ASP A 34 6.15 15.51 -23.82
CA ASP A 34 5.91 14.14 -23.33
C ASP A 34 6.92 13.08 -23.88
N GLY A 35 8.21 13.45 -23.94
CA GLY A 35 9.30 12.62 -24.46
C GLY A 35 9.36 12.50 -25.99
N TYR A 36 8.58 13.29 -26.72
CA TYR A 36 8.65 13.41 -28.17
C TYR A 36 9.40 14.66 -28.59
N LEU A 37 10.28 14.49 -29.58
CA LEU A 37 10.90 15.59 -30.31
C LEU A 37 9.89 16.13 -31.32
N GLU A 38 9.52 17.41 -31.17
CA GLU A 38 8.62 18.11 -32.09
C GLU A 38 9.42 18.76 -33.21
N LEU A 39 9.16 18.33 -34.44
CA LEU A 39 9.87 18.75 -35.63
C LEU A 39 8.88 19.35 -36.64
N ARG A 40 9.25 20.48 -37.26
CA ARG A 40 8.47 21.14 -38.32
C ARG A 40 9.24 21.12 -39.64
N SER A 41 8.61 20.64 -40.70
CA SER A 41 9.28 20.51 -42.00
C SER A 41 9.53 21.89 -42.62
N ILE A 42 10.66 22.03 -43.30
CA ILE A 42 10.95 23.16 -44.18
C ILE A 42 10.72 22.68 -45.63
N PRO A 43 9.58 23.03 -46.27
CA PRO A 43 9.29 22.57 -47.63
C PRO A 43 10.31 23.13 -48.63
N GLN A 44 10.67 22.33 -49.63
CA GLN A 44 11.56 22.78 -50.71
C GLN A 44 10.89 23.87 -51.56
N ASP A 45 9.58 23.74 -51.76
CA ASP A 45 8.75 24.76 -52.39
C ASP A 45 7.54 25.08 -51.49
N PRO A 46 7.58 26.20 -50.74
CA PRO A 46 6.50 26.61 -49.84
C PRO A 46 5.16 26.88 -50.52
N LEU A 47 5.14 27.08 -51.85
CA LEU A 47 3.92 27.38 -52.60
C LEU A 47 3.15 26.12 -52.99
N THR A 48 3.83 24.97 -53.06
CA THR A 48 3.24 23.71 -53.55
C THR A 48 3.25 22.61 -52.49
N GLN A 49 4.14 22.68 -51.50
CA GLN A 49 4.28 21.66 -50.45
C GLN A 49 3.78 22.17 -49.10
N PRO A 50 2.94 21.40 -48.39
CA PRO A 50 2.46 21.79 -47.07
C PRO A 50 3.55 21.62 -46.01
N VAL A 51 3.50 22.45 -44.98
CA VAL A 51 4.30 22.29 -43.76
C VAL A 51 3.75 21.09 -42.97
N LYS A 52 4.62 20.13 -42.65
CA LYS A 52 4.34 18.93 -41.86
C LYS A 52 4.92 19.08 -40.46
N ASN A 53 4.21 18.55 -39.47
CA ASN A 53 4.72 18.42 -38.10
C ASN A 53 4.91 16.94 -37.80
N VAL A 54 6.08 16.58 -37.30
CA VAL A 54 6.47 15.21 -36.97
C VAL A 54 6.83 15.12 -35.50
N LEU A 55 6.31 14.09 -34.84
CA LEU A 55 6.72 13.68 -33.51
C LEU A 55 7.67 12.49 -33.63
N ALA A 56 8.91 12.65 -33.19
CA ALA A 56 9.91 11.59 -33.23
C ALA A 56 10.30 11.19 -31.81
N THR A 57 10.31 9.88 -31.53
CA THR A 57 10.85 9.34 -30.28
C THR A 57 11.33 7.92 -30.52
N ARG A 58 12.28 7.47 -29.72
CA ARG A 58 12.70 6.08 -29.66
C ARG A 58 12.17 5.46 -28.37
N LYS A 59 11.38 4.41 -28.49
CA LYS A 59 10.82 3.72 -27.32
C LYS A 59 11.79 2.64 -26.85
N ARG A 60 12.09 2.63 -25.55
CA ARG A 60 12.90 1.61 -24.88
C ARG A 60 12.18 1.10 -23.65
N GLY A 61 12.28 -0.19 -23.36
CA GLY A 61 11.65 -0.79 -22.20
C GLY A 61 10.86 -2.02 -22.60
N PHE A 62 9.80 -2.31 -21.85
CA PHE A 62 9.11 -3.59 -21.97
C PHE A 62 7.59 -3.44 -21.86
N SER A 63 6.86 -4.34 -22.53
CA SER A 63 5.40 -4.38 -22.50
C SER A 63 4.86 -5.77 -22.21
N ASN A 64 3.67 -5.83 -21.62
CA ASN A 64 2.87 -7.04 -21.49
C ASN A 64 1.57 -6.90 -22.30
N GLY A 65 1.62 -7.37 -23.54
CA GLY A 65 0.55 -7.24 -24.51
C GLY A 65 0.32 -5.77 -24.85
N ASN A 66 -0.94 -5.44 -25.10
CA ASN A 66 -1.36 -4.07 -25.45
C ASN A 66 -1.92 -3.28 -24.25
N ILE A 67 -1.85 -3.86 -23.06
CA ILE A 67 -2.61 -3.41 -21.88
C ILE A 67 -1.68 -2.76 -20.84
N GLN A 68 -0.43 -3.20 -20.78
CA GLN A 68 0.57 -2.73 -19.81
C GLN A 68 1.93 -2.49 -20.48
N SER A 69 2.62 -1.44 -20.06
CA SER A 69 3.96 -1.15 -20.58
C SER A 69 4.75 -0.24 -19.66
N ASN A 70 6.05 -0.49 -19.55
CA ASN A 70 7.01 0.42 -18.94
C ASN A 70 8.03 0.83 -19.99
N VAL A 71 7.85 2.03 -20.56
CA VAL A 71 8.59 2.48 -21.73
C VAL A 71 9.17 3.86 -21.47
N ASN A 72 10.47 3.98 -21.61
CA ASN A 72 11.16 5.25 -21.72
C ASN A 72 11.08 5.77 -23.16
N ARG A 73 10.59 6.99 -23.31
CA ARG A 73 10.54 7.72 -24.58
C ARG A 73 11.82 8.53 -24.69
N MET A 74 12.71 8.05 -25.53
CA MET A 74 14.06 8.55 -25.68
C MET A 74 14.16 9.48 -26.88
N TYR A 75 14.81 10.63 -26.70
CA TYR A 75 15.11 11.58 -27.76
C TYR A 75 16.55 12.08 -27.63
N THR A 76 17.09 12.63 -28.72
CA THR A 76 18.41 13.26 -28.73
C THR A 76 18.26 14.70 -29.13
N LEU A 77 19.10 15.56 -28.57
CA LEU A 77 19.21 16.95 -28.96
C LEU A 77 20.61 17.18 -29.51
N LEU A 78 20.70 17.97 -30.58
CA LEU A 78 21.96 18.43 -31.12
C LEU A 78 22.51 19.57 -30.25
N ASP A 79 23.82 19.56 -30.00
CA ASP A 79 24.48 20.63 -29.24
C ASP A 79 24.65 21.87 -30.13
N SER A 80 23.88 22.92 -29.84
CA SER A 80 23.87 24.18 -30.61
C SER A 80 25.08 25.08 -30.39
N GLU A 81 25.91 24.81 -29.37
CA GLU A 81 27.06 25.62 -29.00
C GLU A 81 28.38 25.08 -29.57
N ASP A 82 28.51 23.76 -29.73
CA ASP A 82 29.72 23.12 -30.23
C ASP A 82 29.45 22.07 -31.32
N ALA A 83 29.80 22.43 -32.57
CA ALA A 83 29.70 21.54 -33.72
C ALA A 83 30.46 20.22 -33.55
N MET A 84 31.61 20.24 -32.86
CA MET A 84 32.38 19.02 -32.63
C MET A 84 31.62 18.07 -31.69
N THR A 85 31.02 18.60 -30.63
CA THR A 85 30.18 17.84 -29.72
C THR A 85 28.94 17.32 -30.43
N ALA A 86 28.26 18.14 -31.23
CA ALA A 86 27.09 17.72 -32.02
C ALA A 86 27.37 16.57 -33.00
N LEU A 87 28.61 16.44 -33.52
CA LEU A 87 29.02 15.38 -34.43
C LEU A 87 29.56 14.13 -33.74
N THR A 88 30.08 14.25 -32.51
CA THR A 88 30.80 13.16 -31.83
C THR A 88 30.08 12.59 -30.62
N LYS A 89 29.11 13.31 -30.06
CA LYS A 89 28.33 12.89 -28.91
C LYS A 89 26.84 12.98 -29.22
N TRP A 90 26.16 11.87 -28.97
CA TRP A 90 24.69 11.82 -28.93
C TRP A 90 24.25 11.54 -27.52
N GLU A 91 23.84 12.59 -26.83
CA GLU A 91 23.21 12.46 -25.52
C GLU A 91 21.74 12.09 -25.69
N TRP A 92 21.35 11.00 -25.04
CA TRP A 92 19.97 10.53 -25.04
C TRP A 92 19.29 10.97 -23.76
N PHE A 93 18.21 11.72 -23.93
CA PHE A 93 17.29 12.10 -22.87
C PHE A 93 16.09 11.17 -22.91
N GLY A 94 15.51 10.88 -21.76
CA GLY A 94 14.41 9.94 -21.65
C GLY A 94 13.32 10.45 -20.71
N GLU A 95 12.08 10.35 -21.14
CA GLU A 95 10.91 10.47 -20.29
C GLU A 95 10.26 9.09 -20.06
N ALA A 96 10.32 8.61 -18.83
CA ALA A 96 9.77 7.32 -18.47
C ALA A 96 8.25 7.39 -18.38
N THR A 97 7.58 6.53 -19.14
CA THR A 97 6.12 6.43 -19.18
C THR A 97 5.69 5.02 -18.81
N THR A 98 4.73 4.91 -17.90
CA THR A 98 4.07 3.64 -17.58
C THR A 98 2.63 3.69 -18.04
N THR A 99 2.17 2.59 -18.63
CA THR A 99 0.77 2.37 -18.99
C THR A 99 0.28 1.22 -18.13
N ASP A 100 -0.71 1.49 -17.30
CA ASP A 100 -1.35 0.50 -16.44
C ASP A 100 -2.87 0.63 -16.57
N SER A 101 -3.50 -0.36 -17.22
CA SER A 101 -4.95 -0.39 -17.41
C SER A 101 -5.72 -0.79 -16.14
N TRP A 102 -5.04 -1.28 -15.11
CA TRP A 102 -5.62 -1.69 -13.82
C TRP A 102 -5.37 -0.68 -12.70
N ALA A 103 -4.77 0.47 -13.02
CA ALA A 103 -4.47 1.52 -12.05
C ALA A 103 -5.69 1.99 -11.23
N TRP A 104 -6.90 1.88 -11.78
CA TRP A 104 -8.15 2.23 -11.08
C TRP A 104 -8.38 1.39 -9.81
N VAL A 105 -7.82 0.18 -9.73
CA VAL A 105 -7.97 -0.70 -8.57
C VAL A 105 -7.30 -0.11 -7.33
N HIS A 106 -6.26 0.71 -7.50
CA HIS A 106 -5.67 1.46 -6.38
C HIS A 106 -6.61 2.53 -5.82
N GLY A 107 -7.68 2.89 -6.53
CA GLY A 107 -8.78 3.69 -5.99
C GLY A 107 -9.45 3.06 -4.76
N LEU A 108 -9.35 1.74 -4.56
CA LEU A 108 -9.79 1.09 -3.32
C LEU A 108 -9.05 1.62 -2.08
N HIS A 109 -7.75 1.93 -2.22
CA HIS A 109 -6.96 2.50 -1.14
C HIS A 109 -7.44 3.88 -0.72
N PHE A 110 -8.04 4.66 -1.63
CA PHE A 110 -8.61 5.96 -1.29
C PHE A 110 -9.75 5.82 -0.26
N PHE A 111 -10.66 4.86 -0.47
CA PHE A 111 -11.73 4.59 0.50
C PHE A 111 -11.19 4.11 1.85
N TYR A 112 -10.14 3.28 1.83
CA TYR A 112 -9.47 2.83 3.04
C TYR A 112 -8.76 3.96 3.77
N ALA A 113 -8.13 4.88 3.04
CA ALA A 113 -7.50 6.07 3.60
C ALA A 113 -8.54 6.96 4.30
N ILE A 114 -9.70 7.21 3.67
CA ILE A 114 -10.80 7.96 4.31
C ILE A 114 -11.23 7.31 5.61
N GLN A 115 -11.43 5.98 5.61
CA GLN A 115 -11.83 5.24 6.81
C GLN A 115 -10.79 5.36 7.94
N THR A 116 -9.50 5.25 7.60
CA THR A 116 -8.40 5.38 8.57
C THR A 116 -8.29 6.82 9.10
N ILE A 117 -8.38 7.84 8.22
CA ILE A 117 -8.38 9.26 8.62
C ILE A 117 -9.53 9.55 9.57
N PHE A 118 -10.74 9.08 9.26
CA PHE A 118 -11.90 9.25 10.13
C PHE A 118 -11.68 8.62 11.51
N SER A 119 -11.08 7.42 11.54
CA SER A 119 -10.74 6.74 12.80
C SER A 119 -9.72 7.52 13.64
N LEU A 120 -8.71 8.11 12.99
CA LEU A 120 -7.74 8.99 13.64
C LEU A 120 -8.39 10.27 14.18
N ILE A 121 -9.35 10.84 13.46
CA ILE A 121 -10.14 11.99 13.93
C ILE A 121 -10.91 11.60 15.20
N VAL A 122 -11.59 10.45 15.21
CA VAL A 122 -12.29 9.92 16.40
C VAL A 122 -11.33 9.77 17.57
N LEU A 123 -10.14 9.17 17.36
CA LEU A 123 -9.11 9.05 18.39
C LEU A 123 -8.68 10.42 18.93
N CYS A 124 -8.44 11.39 18.05
CA CYS A 124 -8.02 12.74 18.43
C CYS A 124 -9.09 13.45 19.26
N ILE A 125 -10.37 13.31 18.91
CA ILE A 125 -11.49 13.87 19.68
C ILE A 125 -11.52 13.26 21.09
N ILE A 126 -11.48 11.93 21.21
CA ILE A 126 -11.50 11.26 22.52
C ILE A 126 -10.30 11.68 23.36
N SER A 127 -9.10 11.70 22.76
CA SER A 127 -7.86 12.10 23.44
C SER A 127 -7.92 13.56 23.90
N TYR A 128 -8.46 14.46 23.08
CA TYR A 128 -8.68 15.86 23.42
C TYR A 128 -9.65 16.02 24.60
N HIS A 129 -10.77 15.28 24.60
CA HIS A 129 -11.75 15.32 25.68
C HIS A 129 -11.17 14.81 27.01
N ASN A 130 -10.39 13.73 26.98
CA ASN A 130 -9.69 13.23 28.16
C ASN A 130 -8.64 14.23 28.67
N LEU A 131 -7.88 14.86 27.77
CA LEU A 131 -6.89 15.87 28.13
C LEU A 131 -7.55 17.10 28.78
N ARG A 132 -8.70 17.55 28.26
CA ARG A 132 -9.50 18.61 28.89
C ARG A 132 -10.06 18.22 30.25
N ALA A 133 -10.32 16.94 30.47
CA ALA A 133 -10.71 16.40 31.78
C ALA A 133 -9.51 16.18 32.73
N GLY A 134 -8.29 16.58 32.35
CA GLY A 134 -7.08 16.44 33.15
C GLY A 134 -6.48 15.02 33.15
N LYS A 135 -6.91 14.16 32.23
CA LYS A 135 -6.43 12.77 32.09
C LYS A 135 -5.59 12.65 30.82
N ILE A 136 -4.35 12.19 30.94
CA ILE A 136 -3.53 11.86 29.77
C ILE A 136 -3.90 10.44 29.33
N TRP A 137 -4.59 10.33 28.20
CA TRP A 137 -4.98 9.07 27.58
C TRP A 137 -4.80 9.19 26.06
N ILE A 138 -4.07 8.24 25.48
CA ILE A 138 -3.88 8.10 24.03
C ILE A 138 -4.15 6.64 23.71
N GLY A 139 -5.27 6.38 23.03
CA GLY A 139 -5.66 5.04 22.60
C GLY A 139 -4.94 4.57 21.33
N ASP A 140 -5.19 3.32 20.95
CA ASP A 140 -4.62 2.68 19.76
C ASP A 140 -5.16 3.30 18.46
N PRO A 141 -4.31 3.88 17.58
CA PRO A 141 -4.75 4.38 16.27
C PRO A 141 -5.35 3.29 15.37
N PHE A 142 -5.11 2.01 15.67
CA PHE A 142 -5.61 0.87 14.91
C PHE A 142 -6.85 0.19 15.51
N ALA A 143 -7.38 0.68 16.64
CA ALA A 143 -8.52 0.07 17.35
C ALA A 143 -9.79 -0.11 16.48
N SER A 144 -10.02 0.77 15.51
CA SER A 144 -11.17 0.69 14.60
C SER A 144 -10.96 -0.30 13.45
N VAL A 145 -9.72 -0.74 13.21
CA VAL A 145 -9.36 -1.59 12.07
C VAL A 145 -9.22 -3.03 12.58
N SER A 146 -10.19 -3.88 12.23
CA SER A 146 -10.13 -5.29 12.63
C SER A 146 -9.16 -6.10 11.77
N THR A 147 -8.68 -7.22 12.30
CA THR A 147 -7.96 -8.26 11.55
C THR A 147 -8.68 -8.63 10.25
N ALA A 148 -9.99 -8.83 10.28
CA ALA A 148 -10.78 -9.12 9.09
C ALA A 148 -10.71 -8.01 8.02
N THR A 149 -10.56 -6.75 8.44
CA THR A 149 -10.38 -5.61 7.53
C THR A 149 -9.01 -5.67 6.87
N PHE A 150 -7.93 -5.89 7.62
CA PHE A 150 -6.58 -6.04 7.04
C PHE A 150 -6.50 -7.23 6.09
N VAL A 151 -7.03 -8.38 6.49
CA VAL A 151 -7.07 -9.60 5.66
C VAL A 151 -7.89 -9.37 4.39
N GLY A 152 -9.10 -8.81 4.51
CA GLY A 152 -9.95 -8.51 3.36
C GLY A 152 -9.29 -7.54 2.38
N ARG A 153 -8.63 -6.48 2.90
CA ARG A 153 -7.86 -5.54 2.08
C ARG A 153 -6.70 -6.24 1.36
N GLY A 154 -5.93 -7.07 2.07
CA GLY A 154 -4.84 -7.84 1.47
C GLY A 154 -5.31 -8.79 0.37
N VAL A 155 -6.44 -9.49 0.58
CA VAL A 155 -7.04 -10.37 -0.43
C VAL A 155 -7.47 -9.59 -1.67
N LEU A 156 -8.07 -8.41 -1.51
CA LEU A 156 -8.47 -7.58 -2.65
C LEU A 156 -7.27 -7.13 -3.50
N VAL A 157 -6.15 -6.78 -2.86
CA VAL A 157 -4.89 -6.46 -3.56
C VAL A 157 -4.31 -7.70 -4.26
N LEU A 158 -4.39 -8.89 -3.64
CA LEU A 158 -3.96 -10.12 -4.30
C LEU A 158 -4.81 -10.45 -5.54
N VAL A 159 -6.12 -10.22 -5.46
CA VAL A 159 -7.04 -10.37 -6.60
C VAL A 159 -6.71 -9.36 -7.68
N SER A 160 -6.39 -8.11 -7.32
CA SER A 160 -6.00 -7.09 -8.29
C SER A 160 -4.72 -7.48 -9.02
N TRP A 161 -3.69 -7.95 -8.28
CA TRP A 161 -2.46 -8.44 -8.88
C TRP A 161 -2.69 -9.65 -9.79
N TYR A 162 -3.59 -10.57 -9.42
CA TYR A 162 -3.94 -11.71 -10.28
C TYR A 162 -4.57 -11.25 -11.61
N ILE A 163 -5.50 -10.30 -11.55
CA ILE A 163 -6.16 -9.74 -12.73
C ILE A 163 -5.17 -8.95 -13.60
N ASP A 164 -4.23 -8.24 -12.96
CA ASP A 164 -3.12 -7.51 -13.55
C ASP A 164 -2.00 -8.43 -14.08
N SER A 165 -2.20 -9.76 -14.09
CA SER A 165 -1.21 -10.76 -14.50
C SER A 165 0.14 -10.61 -13.77
N PHE A 166 0.09 -10.16 -12.51
CA PHE A 166 1.24 -9.88 -11.63
C PHE A 166 2.20 -8.81 -12.15
N TRP A 167 1.76 -7.93 -13.05
CA TRP A 167 2.58 -6.88 -13.64
C TRP A 167 3.15 -5.91 -12.62
N SER A 168 2.33 -5.40 -11.69
CA SER A 168 2.80 -4.51 -10.62
C SER A 168 3.94 -5.11 -9.77
N ILE A 169 3.89 -6.42 -9.51
CA ILE A 169 4.93 -7.15 -8.77
C ILE A 169 6.19 -7.26 -9.63
N PHE A 170 6.02 -7.60 -10.90
CA PHE A 170 7.10 -7.71 -11.86
C PHE A 170 7.82 -6.36 -12.06
N GLU A 171 7.09 -5.26 -12.20
CA GLU A 171 7.66 -3.91 -12.30
C GLU A 171 8.46 -3.53 -11.05
N LEU A 172 7.97 -3.85 -9.86
CA LEU A 172 8.73 -3.64 -8.63
C LEU A 172 10.02 -4.46 -8.62
N ALA A 173 9.94 -5.73 -9.00
CA ALA A 173 11.10 -6.62 -9.07
C ALA A 173 12.14 -6.10 -10.08
N MET A 174 11.68 -5.67 -11.26
CA MET A 174 12.50 -5.06 -12.30
C MET A 174 13.11 -3.74 -11.86
N SER A 175 12.38 -2.88 -11.15
CA SER A 175 12.90 -1.64 -10.59
C SER A 175 14.01 -1.89 -9.56
N ASN A 176 13.84 -2.88 -8.67
CA ASN A 176 14.91 -3.29 -7.76
C ASN A 176 16.11 -3.88 -8.54
N GLY A 177 15.84 -4.72 -9.53
CA GLY A 177 16.86 -5.35 -10.38
C GLY A 177 17.67 -4.35 -11.17
N ALA A 178 17.04 -3.31 -11.72
CA ALA A 178 17.70 -2.23 -12.45
C ALA A 178 18.67 -1.44 -11.55
N VAL A 179 18.25 -1.11 -10.32
CA VAL A 179 19.12 -0.42 -9.35
C VAL A 179 20.34 -1.29 -8.98
N LEU A 180 20.15 -2.60 -8.83
CA LEU A 180 21.23 -3.52 -8.45
C LEU A 180 22.18 -3.85 -9.60
N SER A 181 21.68 -3.89 -10.84
CA SER A 181 22.49 -4.15 -12.03
C SER A 181 23.16 -2.91 -12.59
N GLY A 182 22.72 -1.71 -12.19
CA GLY A 182 23.15 -0.45 -12.80
C GLY A 182 22.55 -0.21 -14.19
N ASN A 183 21.48 -0.95 -14.54
CA ASN A 183 20.73 -0.73 -15.76
C ASN A 183 19.82 0.51 -15.66
N GLU A 184 19.19 0.84 -16.78
CA GLU A 184 18.23 1.95 -16.84
C GLU A 184 17.11 1.81 -15.80
N ILE A 185 16.80 2.92 -15.13
CA ILE A 185 15.81 2.96 -14.05
C ILE A 185 14.42 2.66 -14.61
N VAL A 186 13.80 1.60 -14.10
CA VAL A 186 12.40 1.28 -14.35
C VAL A 186 11.52 2.18 -13.48
N TYR A 187 10.67 2.97 -14.14
CA TYR A 187 9.78 3.92 -13.46
C TYR A 187 8.62 3.19 -12.80
N ILE A 188 8.39 3.43 -11.52
CA ILE A 188 7.25 2.87 -10.78
C ILE A 188 6.65 3.95 -9.88
N HIS A 189 5.34 3.86 -9.64
CA HIS A 189 4.67 4.65 -8.60
C HIS A 189 4.99 4.06 -7.22
N LYS A 190 6.14 4.47 -6.67
CA LYS A 190 6.73 3.90 -5.44
C LYS A 190 5.74 3.84 -4.27
N GLU A 191 5.00 4.91 -4.02
CA GLU A 191 4.05 5.01 -2.90
C GLU A 191 2.88 4.04 -3.03
N LEU A 192 2.41 3.85 -4.26
CA LEU A 192 1.28 2.99 -4.57
C LEU A 192 1.66 1.52 -4.42
N VAL A 193 2.82 1.12 -4.95
CA VAL A 193 3.35 -0.24 -4.76
C VAL A 193 3.72 -0.49 -3.30
N TYR A 194 4.28 0.51 -2.62
CA TYR A 194 4.56 0.44 -1.18
C TYR A 194 3.28 0.14 -0.39
N ALA A 195 2.17 0.85 -0.67
CA ALA A 195 0.90 0.66 0.01
C ALA A 195 0.32 -0.73 -0.24
N ASP A 196 0.32 -1.20 -1.49
CA ASP A 196 -0.12 -2.55 -1.83
C ASP A 196 0.65 -3.62 -1.05
N VAL A 197 1.98 -3.55 -1.08
CA VAL A 197 2.86 -4.54 -0.43
C VAL A 197 2.69 -4.49 1.09
N LEU A 198 2.55 -3.31 1.69
CA LEU A 198 2.28 -3.16 3.13
C LEU A 198 0.93 -3.77 3.51
N VAL A 199 -0.12 -3.52 2.73
CA VAL A 199 -1.47 -4.05 3.01
C VAL A 199 -1.51 -5.57 2.89
N VAL A 200 -0.87 -6.15 1.86
CA VAL A 200 -0.75 -7.60 1.72
C VAL A 200 0.04 -8.19 2.87
N TYR A 201 1.15 -7.56 3.26
CA TYR A 201 1.95 -7.97 4.42
C TYR A 201 1.11 -7.97 5.71
N LEU A 202 0.43 -6.87 6.04
CA LEU A 202 -0.44 -6.80 7.22
C LEU A 202 -1.57 -7.83 7.16
N GLY A 203 -2.12 -8.11 5.98
CA GLY A 203 -3.09 -9.20 5.79
C GLY A 203 -2.51 -10.57 6.15
N ILE A 204 -1.31 -10.90 5.66
CA ILE A 204 -0.62 -12.16 5.97
C ILE A 204 -0.28 -12.25 7.46
N VAL A 205 0.21 -11.17 8.06
CA VAL A 205 0.51 -11.10 9.49
C VAL A 205 -0.75 -11.31 10.33
N GLY A 206 -1.88 -10.70 9.93
CA GLY A 206 -3.16 -10.90 10.58
C GLY A 206 -3.64 -12.36 10.54
N LEU A 207 -3.51 -13.03 9.39
CA LEU A 207 -3.81 -14.46 9.24
C LEU A 207 -2.89 -15.33 10.10
N MET A 208 -1.58 -15.08 10.04
CA MET A 208 -0.57 -15.79 10.80
C MET A 208 -0.80 -15.65 12.31
N SER A 209 -1.03 -14.44 12.79
CA SER A 209 -1.36 -14.13 14.18
C SER A 209 -2.63 -14.86 14.64
N SER A 210 -3.67 -14.89 13.80
CA SER A 210 -4.89 -15.66 14.07
C SER A 210 -4.63 -17.17 14.13
N ALA A 211 -3.75 -17.70 13.27
CA ALA A 211 -3.41 -19.12 13.24
C ALA A 211 -2.57 -19.54 14.47
N ILE A 212 -1.60 -18.70 14.87
CA ILE A 212 -0.76 -18.93 16.06
C ILE A 212 -1.55 -18.66 17.35
N ARG A 213 -2.68 -17.95 17.27
CA ARG A 213 -3.47 -17.47 18.41
C ARG A 213 -2.64 -16.57 19.34
N GLU A 214 -1.93 -15.62 18.75
CA GLU A 214 -1.08 -14.66 19.47
C GLU A 214 -1.37 -13.25 18.95
N ARG A 215 -1.37 -12.23 19.84
CA ARG A 215 -1.55 -10.84 19.41
C ARG A 215 -0.23 -10.26 18.90
N ILE A 216 -0.29 -9.56 17.79
CA ILE A 216 0.85 -8.82 17.25
C ILE A 216 0.50 -7.33 17.27
N ASP A 217 1.32 -6.53 17.93
CA ASP A 217 1.15 -5.10 17.93
C ASP A 217 1.31 -4.53 16.50
N PRO A 218 0.33 -3.77 15.98
CA PRO A 218 0.39 -3.19 14.64
C PRO A 218 1.62 -2.30 14.44
N GLY A 219 2.00 -1.52 15.46
CA GLY A 219 3.18 -0.67 15.44
C GLY A 219 4.46 -1.49 15.27
N VAL A 220 4.59 -2.62 15.97
CA VAL A 220 5.73 -3.54 15.78
C VAL A 220 5.77 -4.09 14.37
N ALA A 221 4.64 -4.54 13.82
CA ALA A 221 4.58 -5.09 12.47
C ALA A 221 4.96 -4.04 11.41
N ILE A 222 4.40 -2.83 11.50
CA ILE A 222 4.71 -1.72 10.59
C ILE A 222 6.17 -1.27 10.76
N PHE A 223 6.67 -1.15 11.98
CA PHE A 223 8.05 -0.75 12.24
C PHE A 223 9.06 -1.75 11.67
N MET A 224 8.82 -3.06 11.83
CA MET A 224 9.65 -4.08 11.21
C MET A 224 9.59 -4.03 9.68
N PHE A 225 8.39 -3.80 9.11
CA PHE A 225 8.23 -3.62 7.68
C PHE A 225 9.08 -2.44 7.17
N GLU A 226 9.04 -1.29 7.85
CA GLU A 226 9.81 -0.11 7.47
C GLU A 226 11.32 -0.34 7.51
N ILE A 227 11.82 -0.96 8.57
CA ILE A 227 13.23 -1.32 8.68
C ILE A 227 13.65 -2.17 7.49
N ILE A 228 12.92 -3.24 7.20
CA ILE A 228 13.27 -4.13 6.10
C ILE A 228 13.07 -3.45 4.74
N HIS A 229 12.08 -2.57 4.59
CA HIS A 229 11.88 -1.80 3.38
C HIS A 229 13.07 -0.87 3.12
N ILE A 230 13.56 -0.15 4.13
CA ILE A 230 14.72 0.75 4.03
C ILE A 230 16.00 -0.05 3.72
N PHE A 231 16.24 -1.15 4.44
CA PHE A 231 17.46 -1.96 4.28
C PHE A 231 17.37 -3.02 3.18
N ARG A 232 16.33 -3.01 2.33
CA ARG A 232 16.06 -4.05 1.34
C ARG A 232 17.24 -4.34 0.40
N PHE A 233 17.96 -3.31 -0.04
CA PHE A 233 19.10 -3.48 -0.93
C PHE A 233 20.29 -4.09 -0.20
N SER A 234 20.56 -3.66 1.04
CA SER A 234 21.59 -4.27 1.88
C SER A 234 21.31 -5.76 2.14
N LEU A 235 20.03 -6.12 2.34
CA LEU A 235 19.61 -7.51 2.51
C LEU A 235 19.77 -8.34 1.22
N LEU A 236 19.52 -7.75 0.05
CA LEU A 236 19.77 -8.40 -1.24
C LEU A 236 21.28 -8.60 -1.47
N HIS A 237 22.11 -7.61 -1.13
CA HIS A 237 23.57 -7.73 -1.20
C HIS A 237 24.16 -8.74 -0.21
N ALA A 238 23.48 -9.01 0.91
CA ALA A 238 23.95 -9.97 1.91
C ALA A 238 23.97 -11.42 1.40
N SER A 239 23.19 -11.75 0.36
CA SER A 239 23.15 -13.07 -0.27
C SER A 239 23.63 -12.99 -1.71
N SER A 240 24.84 -13.46 -1.98
CA SER A 240 25.42 -13.46 -3.33
C SER A 240 24.61 -14.29 -4.32
N VAL A 241 23.99 -15.39 -3.87
CA VAL A 241 23.12 -16.23 -4.70
C VAL A 241 21.90 -15.44 -5.16
N VAL A 242 21.21 -14.77 -4.23
CA VAL A 242 20.00 -13.99 -4.54
C VAL A 242 20.34 -12.79 -5.41
N LEU A 243 21.43 -12.08 -5.10
CA LEU A 243 21.90 -10.94 -5.88
C LEU A 243 22.20 -11.35 -7.33
N ASN A 244 22.92 -12.45 -7.52
CA ASN A 244 23.27 -12.93 -8.85
C ASN A 244 22.04 -13.28 -9.68
N GLU A 245 21.02 -13.92 -9.10
CA GLU A 245 19.76 -14.22 -9.80
C GLU A 245 19.02 -12.94 -10.25
N VAL A 246 18.91 -11.96 -9.35
CA VAL A 246 18.23 -10.69 -9.64
C VAL A 246 18.97 -9.90 -10.73
N VAL A 247 20.29 -9.80 -10.63
CA VAL A 247 21.13 -9.06 -11.59
C VAL A 247 21.19 -9.78 -12.93
N ALA A 248 21.34 -11.12 -12.94
CA ALA A 248 21.41 -11.90 -14.18
C ALA A 248 20.11 -11.78 -14.99
N TYR A 249 18.95 -11.88 -14.34
CA TYR A 249 17.68 -11.71 -15.02
C TYR A 249 17.48 -10.27 -15.49
N SER A 250 17.81 -9.26 -14.66
CA SER A 250 17.72 -7.85 -15.05
C SER A 250 18.59 -7.54 -16.28
N ASN A 251 19.83 -8.01 -16.32
CA ASN A 251 20.74 -7.86 -17.46
C ASN A 251 20.22 -8.60 -18.70
N LYS A 252 19.76 -9.84 -18.54
CA LYS A 252 19.19 -10.62 -19.64
C LYS A 252 18.00 -9.88 -20.25
N LEU A 253 17.09 -9.36 -19.44
CA LEU A 253 15.91 -8.66 -19.92
C LEU A 253 16.30 -7.32 -20.58
N TYR A 254 17.24 -6.58 -20.00
CA TYR A 254 17.75 -5.35 -20.60
C TYR A 254 18.29 -5.61 -22.01
N LEU A 255 19.14 -6.63 -22.17
CA LEU A 255 19.72 -7.02 -23.46
C LEU A 255 18.71 -7.51 -24.50
N LEU A 256 17.48 -7.91 -24.11
CA LEU A 256 16.45 -8.26 -25.09
C LEU A 256 16.00 -7.09 -25.95
N GLY A 257 16.18 -5.86 -25.47
CA GLY A 257 15.85 -4.70 -26.27
C GLY A 257 16.85 -4.46 -27.40
N ASP A 258 18.06 -5.03 -27.31
CA ASP A 258 19.05 -5.05 -28.39
C ASP A 258 18.77 -6.24 -29.31
N GLU A 259 18.13 -5.97 -30.45
CA GLU A 259 17.76 -7.02 -31.39
C GLU A 259 18.99 -7.53 -32.16
N SER A 260 19.12 -8.85 -32.29
CA SER A 260 20.17 -9.45 -33.13
C SER A 260 19.89 -9.16 -34.59
N VAL A 261 20.71 -8.29 -35.18
CA VAL A 261 20.65 -7.92 -36.60
C VAL A 261 21.53 -8.88 -37.42
N PRO A 262 21.03 -9.48 -38.52
CA PRO A 262 21.84 -10.33 -39.39
C PRO A 262 23.05 -9.59 -39.97
N ASP A 263 24.18 -10.28 -40.14
CA ASP A 263 25.45 -9.70 -40.63
C ASP A 263 25.30 -8.87 -41.92
N ALA A 264 24.43 -9.30 -42.84
CA ALA A 264 24.17 -8.60 -44.09
C ALA A 264 23.50 -7.23 -43.87
N VAL A 265 22.60 -7.12 -42.89
CA VAL A 265 21.91 -5.87 -42.54
C VAL A 265 22.84 -4.99 -41.69
N TYR A 266 23.59 -5.60 -40.76
CA TYR A 266 24.60 -4.91 -39.97
C TYR A 266 25.69 -4.27 -40.86
N ALA A 267 26.12 -4.96 -41.92
CA ALA A 267 27.05 -4.42 -42.91
C ALA A 267 26.50 -3.23 -43.71
N MET A 268 25.17 -3.13 -43.88
CA MET A 268 24.52 -2.00 -44.55
C MET A 268 24.27 -0.83 -43.60
N SER A 269 23.92 -1.11 -42.35
CA SER A 269 23.61 -0.12 -41.32
C SER A 269 24.11 -0.61 -39.96
N PRO A 270 25.34 -0.28 -39.55
CA PRO A 270 25.94 -0.72 -38.29
C PRO A 270 25.40 0.07 -37.08
N MET A 271 24.13 0.44 -37.10
CA MET A 271 23.46 1.16 -36.02
C MET A 271 22.78 0.16 -35.10
N ASP A 272 23.17 0.15 -33.83
CA ASP A 272 22.55 -0.71 -32.83
C ASP A 272 21.07 -0.33 -32.61
N TYR A 273 20.20 -1.32 -32.82
CA TYR A 273 18.76 -1.16 -32.74
C TYR A 273 18.25 -1.63 -31.37
N TRP A 274 18.30 -0.73 -30.40
CA TRP A 274 17.51 -0.84 -29.18
C TRP A 274 16.05 -0.43 -29.38
N SER A 275 15.11 -1.29 -29.01
CA SER A 275 13.67 -0.99 -29.03
C SER A 275 12.94 -1.48 -27.79
N ALA A 276 11.66 -1.10 -27.68
CA ALA A 276 10.77 -1.66 -26.66
C ALA A 276 10.27 -3.03 -27.12
N PHE A 277 10.26 -4.00 -26.22
CA PHE A 277 9.95 -5.39 -26.55
C PHE A 277 8.83 -5.95 -25.67
N GLN A 278 8.16 -6.97 -26.19
CA GLN A 278 7.19 -7.75 -25.43
C GLN A 278 7.93 -8.70 -24.49
N ILE A 279 7.58 -8.70 -23.20
CA ILE A 279 8.16 -9.69 -22.27
C ILE A 279 7.72 -11.11 -22.70
N PRO A 280 8.67 -12.06 -22.82
CA PRO A 280 8.35 -13.41 -23.29
C PRO A 280 7.56 -14.20 -22.25
N GLU A 281 8.06 -14.28 -21.01
CA GLU A 281 7.37 -14.89 -19.86
C GLU A 281 7.93 -14.33 -18.55
N MET A 282 7.07 -14.17 -17.54
CA MET A 282 7.48 -13.76 -16.21
C MET A 282 8.23 -14.88 -15.49
N ASN A 283 9.45 -14.60 -15.03
CA ASN A 283 10.25 -15.58 -14.32
C ASN A 283 9.94 -15.56 -12.82
N PHE A 284 9.32 -16.63 -12.32
CA PHE A 284 8.97 -16.75 -10.90
C PHE A 284 10.19 -16.76 -9.96
N LEU A 285 11.30 -17.38 -10.38
CA LEU A 285 12.53 -17.42 -9.59
C LEU A 285 13.06 -16.00 -9.36
N PHE A 286 13.11 -15.19 -10.42
CA PHE A 286 13.50 -13.78 -10.33
C PHE A 286 12.61 -12.98 -9.38
N ILE A 287 11.28 -13.13 -9.50
CA ILE A 287 10.33 -12.43 -8.62
C ILE A 287 10.56 -12.86 -7.16
N SER A 288 10.66 -14.16 -6.90
CA SER A 288 10.90 -14.68 -5.55
C SER A 288 12.22 -14.19 -4.96
N ALA A 289 13.28 -14.14 -5.76
CA ALA A 289 14.59 -13.63 -5.37
C ALA A 289 14.53 -12.13 -5.05
N SER A 290 13.83 -11.32 -5.85
CA SER A 290 13.65 -9.89 -5.57
C SER A 290 12.83 -9.64 -4.29
N PHE A 291 11.94 -10.57 -3.91
CA PHE A 291 11.13 -10.48 -2.69
C PHE A 291 11.81 -11.09 -1.45
N PHE A 292 13.05 -11.57 -1.56
CA PHE A 292 13.81 -12.17 -0.46
C PHE A 292 13.81 -11.35 0.84
N PRO A 293 14.00 -10.00 0.85
CA PRO A 293 13.90 -9.21 2.07
C PRO A 293 12.54 -9.35 2.77
N ARG A 294 11.44 -9.45 1.99
CA ARG A 294 10.08 -9.58 2.53
C ARG A 294 9.83 -10.98 3.08
N MET A 295 10.49 -11.99 2.53
CA MET A 295 10.47 -13.34 3.11
C MET A 295 11.17 -13.37 4.48
N ILE A 296 12.31 -12.68 4.61
CA ILE A 296 12.98 -12.51 5.92
C ILE A 296 12.04 -11.82 6.90
N LEU A 297 11.34 -10.76 6.48
CA LEU A 297 10.37 -10.06 7.33
C LEU A 297 9.30 -11.02 7.89
N LEU A 298 8.69 -11.84 7.03
CA LEU A 298 7.70 -12.81 7.49
C LEU A 298 8.29 -13.83 8.47
N VAL A 299 9.48 -14.34 8.19
CA VAL A 299 10.17 -15.31 9.08
C VAL A 299 10.50 -14.68 10.43
N THR A 300 11.05 -13.47 10.45
CA THR A 300 11.41 -12.76 11.69
C THR A 300 10.18 -12.48 12.56
N LEU A 301 9.07 -12.03 11.95
CA LEU A 301 7.83 -11.78 12.69
C LEU A 301 7.18 -13.09 13.17
N THR A 302 7.24 -14.16 12.38
CA THR A 302 6.80 -15.50 12.81
C THR A 302 7.59 -15.93 14.04
N GLY A 303 8.92 -15.79 14.00
CA GLY A 303 9.80 -16.09 15.14
C GLY A 303 9.46 -15.25 16.37
N TYR A 304 9.21 -13.95 16.19
CA TYR A 304 8.75 -13.06 17.26
C TYR A 304 7.45 -13.56 17.90
N ALA A 305 6.44 -13.90 17.10
CA ALA A 305 5.16 -14.40 17.61
C ALA A 305 5.31 -15.73 18.37
N VAL A 306 6.16 -16.65 17.87
CA VAL A 306 6.44 -17.92 18.54
C VAL A 306 7.19 -17.71 19.86
N LEU A 307 8.22 -16.86 19.89
CA LEU A 307 8.96 -16.54 21.11
C LEU A 307 8.06 -15.90 22.17
N ARG A 308 7.21 -14.97 21.75
CA ARG A 308 6.22 -14.34 22.62
C ARG A 308 5.25 -15.36 23.21
N LYS A 309 4.75 -16.29 22.39
CA LYS A 309 3.88 -17.36 22.85
C LYS A 309 4.56 -18.29 23.87
N ILE A 310 5.84 -18.59 23.65
CA ILE A 310 6.66 -19.36 24.60
C ILE A 310 6.84 -18.58 25.91
N TYR A 311 7.12 -17.27 25.83
CA TYR A 311 7.26 -16.42 27.00
C TYR A 311 6.00 -16.42 27.87
N TRP A 312 4.82 -16.22 27.28
CA TRP A 312 3.55 -16.25 28.01
C TRP A 312 3.20 -17.62 28.57
N HIS A 313 3.69 -18.70 27.96
CA HIS A 313 3.53 -20.04 28.51
C HIS A 313 4.29 -20.23 29.84
N TYR A 314 5.48 -19.62 29.96
CA TYR A 314 6.29 -19.70 31.18
C TYR A 314 5.95 -18.63 32.22
N TYR A 315 5.57 -17.43 31.77
CA TYR A 315 5.24 -16.28 32.63
C TYR A 315 3.77 -15.91 32.48
N SER A 316 2.86 -16.86 32.72
CA SER A 316 1.42 -16.56 32.74
C SER A 316 1.13 -15.55 33.84
N GLU A 317 0.34 -14.51 33.52
CA GLU A 317 -0.17 -13.57 34.52
C GLU A 317 -0.90 -14.34 35.63
N GLU A 318 -0.55 -14.05 36.89
CA GLU A 318 -1.25 -14.59 38.05
C GLU A 318 -2.70 -14.13 38.03
N VAL A 319 -3.59 -15.05 37.65
CA VAL A 319 -5.04 -14.88 37.87
C VAL A 319 -5.21 -14.64 39.37
N HIS A 320 -5.53 -13.41 39.76
CA HIS A 320 -5.87 -13.07 41.13
C HIS A 320 -7.15 -13.83 41.50
N HIS A 321 -6.99 -15.05 42.02
CA HIS A 321 -8.07 -15.82 42.57
C HIS A 321 -8.61 -15.09 43.81
N LEU A 322 -9.91 -14.79 43.81
CA LEU A 322 -10.65 -14.22 44.92
C LEU A 322 -10.44 -15.06 46.19
N SER A 323 -9.52 -14.63 47.05
CA SER A 323 -9.42 -15.12 48.43
C SER A 323 -10.46 -14.38 49.28
N GLY A 324 -11.71 -14.84 49.27
CA GLY A 324 -12.69 -14.36 50.24
C GLY A 324 -14.15 -14.43 49.80
N TYR A 325 -14.70 -15.62 49.58
CA TYR A 325 -16.14 -15.82 49.72
C TYR A 325 -16.43 -17.18 50.36
N THR A 326 -17.13 -17.12 51.49
CA THR A 326 -17.55 -18.22 52.35
C THR A 326 -18.57 -19.13 51.67
N ALA A 327 -18.62 -20.36 52.17
CA ALA A 327 -19.27 -21.55 51.62
C ALA A 327 -20.77 -21.44 51.28
N GLU A 328 -21.17 -22.35 50.38
CA GLU A 328 -22.54 -22.78 50.01
C GLU A 328 -23.28 -21.93 48.94
N ARG A 329 -22.88 -22.09 47.67
CA ARG A 329 -23.78 -21.95 46.52
C ARG A 329 -23.61 -23.08 45.51
N SER A 330 -24.70 -23.36 44.79
CA SER A 330 -24.85 -24.56 43.94
C SER A 330 -23.80 -24.65 42.83
N VAL A 331 -23.46 -25.88 42.44
CA VAL A 331 -22.45 -26.17 41.39
C VAL A 331 -22.80 -25.51 40.04
N ASN A 332 -24.09 -25.30 39.75
CA ASN A 332 -24.55 -24.63 38.53
C ASN A 332 -24.38 -23.10 38.59
N GLU A 333 -24.59 -22.49 39.76
CA GLU A 333 -24.26 -21.07 39.97
C GLU A 333 -22.75 -20.85 39.93
N ASN A 334 -21.93 -21.76 40.47
CA ASN A 334 -20.48 -21.63 40.40
C ASN A 334 -19.96 -21.79 38.96
N ALA A 335 -20.57 -22.64 38.13
CA ALA A 335 -20.24 -22.72 36.70
C ALA A 335 -20.67 -21.46 35.93
N ALA A 336 -21.87 -20.95 36.20
CA ALA A 336 -22.36 -19.71 35.59
C ALA A 336 -21.60 -18.46 36.08
N ILE A 337 -21.14 -18.44 37.33
CA ILE A 337 -20.29 -17.40 37.93
C ILE A 337 -18.83 -17.58 37.52
N ALA A 338 -18.34 -18.79 37.26
CA ALA A 338 -17.03 -19.00 36.65
C ALA A 338 -17.02 -18.50 35.19
N GLN A 339 -18.12 -18.71 34.46
CA GLN A 339 -18.31 -18.22 33.10
C GLN A 339 -18.55 -16.69 33.06
N LYS A 340 -19.37 -16.14 33.99
CA LYS A 340 -19.54 -14.69 34.21
C LYS A 340 -18.34 -14.01 34.89
N GLY A 341 -17.49 -14.76 35.59
CA GLY A 341 -16.28 -14.25 36.23
C GLY A 341 -15.15 -14.08 35.21
N HIS A 342 -15.23 -14.81 34.10
CA HIS A 342 -14.32 -14.69 32.98
C HIS A 342 -14.65 -13.49 32.08
N LEU A 343 -15.93 -13.16 31.90
CA LEU A 343 -16.43 -12.13 30.97
C LEU A 343 -17.04 -10.91 31.71
N THR A 344 -16.70 -9.71 31.29
CA THR A 344 -17.27 -8.44 31.78
C THR A 344 -18.72 -8.26 31.31
N ASN A 345 -19.51 -7.44 32.03
CA ASN A 345 -20.86 -7.07 31.58
C ASN A 345 -20.84 -6.47 30.16
N PHE A 346 -19.79 -5.73 29.82
CA PHE A 346 -19.56 -5.23 28.46
C PHE A 346 -19.46 -6.37 27.43
N GLU A 347 -18.67 -7.41 27.69
CA GLU A 347 -18.52 -8.57 26.80
C GLU A 347 -19.83 -9.35 26.65
N ILE A 348 -20.61 -9.45 27.73
CA ILE A 348 -21.91 -10.14 27.71
C ILE A 348 -22.93 -9.36 26.86
N SER A 349 -23.03 -8.04 27.04
CA SER A 349 -24.01 -7.21 26.33
C SER A 349 -23.64 -6.95 24.86
N THR A 350 -22.35 -6.87 24.54
CA THR A 350 -21.89 -6.61 23.16
C THR A 350 -21.50 -7.87 22.39
N GLY A 351 -21.26 -8.99 23.08
CA GLY A 351 -20.70 -10.20 22.49
C GLY A 351 -19.23 -10.08 22.06
N ALA A 352 -18.57 -8.94 22.33
CA ALA A 352 -17.21 -8.68 21.89
C ALA A 352 -16.20 -9.15 22.94
N GLU A 353 -15.69 -10.39 22.79
CA GLU A 353 -14.68 -10.94 23.71
C GLU A 353 -13.37 -10.12 23.68
N LEU A 354 -12.98 -9.55 24.83
CA LEU A 354 -11.83 -8.67 25.00
C LEU A 354 -10.51 -9.45 25.13
N GLN A 355 -10.54 -10.67 25.69
CA GLN A 355 -9.33 -11.47 26.00
C GLN A 355 -8.93 -12.44 24.89
N THR A 356 -9.89 -12.97 24.12
CA THR A 356 -9.69 -14.04 23.12
C THR A 356 -9.52 -13.53 21.68
N ARG A 357 -9.51 -12.21 21.47
CA ARG A 357 -9.19 -11.65 20.15
C ARG A 357 -7.73 -11.90 19.79
N PHE A 358 -7.52 -12.49 18.62
CA PHE A 358 -6.22 -12.70 17.99
C PHE A 358 -6.14 -11.85 16.70
N GLY A 359 -4.92 -11.51 16.30
CA GLY A 359 -4.67 -10.67 15.14
C GLY A 359 -3.73 -9.50 15.44
N ILE A 360 -3.74 -8.54 14.51
CA ILE A 360 -2.99 -7.30 14.63
C ILE A 360 -3.76 -6.35 15.55
N ILE A 361 -3.44 -6.42 16.84
CA ILE A 361 -4.11 -5.68 17.91
C ILE A 361 -3.02 -5.35 18.94
N SER A 362 -2.96 -4.10 19.38
CA SER A 362 -1.96 -3.69 20.36
C SER A 362 -2.29 -4.23 21.77
N ASP A 363 -1.25 -4.39 22.58
CA ASP A 363 -1.35 -4.96 23.91
C ASP A 363 -1.76 -3.91 24.93
N TYR A 364 -3.03 -3.94 25.34
CA TYR A 364 -3.54 -3.11 26.42
C TYR A 364 -4.10 -3.95 27.56
N LYS A 365 -4.13 -3.33 28.74
CA LYS A 365 -4.86 -3.86 29.89
C LYS A 365 -6.34 -3.80 29.57
N ASN A 366 -6.91 -4.90 29.13
CA ASN A 366 -8.33 -4.97 28.72
C ASN A 366 -9.30 -4.81 29.91
N TYR A 367 -8.80 -5.03 31.14
CA TYR A 367 -9.63 -5.08 32.33
C TYR A 367 -9.07 -4.21 33.46
N VAL A 368 -9.98 -3.65 34.25
CA VAL A 368 -9.67 -3.03 35.55
C VAL A 368 -10.51 -3.72 36.61
N HIS A 369 -9.88 -4.06 37.75
CA HIS A 369 -10.58 -4.63 38.88
C HIS A 369 -10.98 -3.54 39.87
N PHE A 370 -12.27 -3.36 40.09
CA PHE A 370 -12.79 -2.49 41.14
C PHE A 370 -13.57 -3.32 42.16
N LYS A 371 -13.18 -3.22 43.44
CA LYS A 371 -13.85 -3.90 44.56
C LYS A 371 -14.10 -5.40 44.32
N GLY A 372 -13.16 -6.09 43.67
CA GLY A 372 -13.25 -7.53 43.40
C GLY A 372 -14.07 -7.92 42.16
N MET A 373 -14.63 -6.97 41.42
CA MET A 373 -15.32 -7.23 40.14
C MET A 373 -14.47 -6.81 38.94
N LYS A 374 -14.57 -7.55 37.83
CA LYS A 374 -13.83 -7.33 36.57
C LYS A 374 -14.63 -6.37 35.68
N PHE A 375 -14.03 -5.24 35.30
CA PHE A 375 -14.63 -4.23 34.42
C PHE A 375 -13.81 -4.05 33.15
N ALA A 376 -14.45 -3.64 32.06
CA ALA A 376 -13.75 -3.28 30.83
C ALA A 376 -13.03 -1.95 31.04
N SER A 377 -11.72 -1.94 30.79
CA SER A 377 -10.94 -0.70 30.83
C SER A 377 -11.33 0.22 29.67
N ALA A 378 -10.94 1.48 29.74
CA ALA A 378 -11.11 2.39 28.60
C ALA A 378 -10.44 1.83 27.34
N ASP A 379 -9.20 1.36 27.46
CA ASP A 379 -8.49 0.73 26.34
C ASP A 379 -9.20 -0.51 25.82
N GLY A 380 -9.78 -1.32 26.71
CA GLY A 380 -10.57 -2.49 26.34
C GLY A 380 -11.80 -2.12 25.51
N VAL A 381 -12.59 -1.13 25.96
CA VAL A 381 -13.77 -0.66 25.22
C VAL A 381 -13.38 -0.11 23.85
N TYR A 382 -12.34 0.73 23.80
CA TYR A 382 -11.88 1.35 22.56
C TYR A 382 -11.27 0.32 21.59
N CYS A 383 -10.36 -0.56 22.05
CA CYS A 383 -9.72 -1.59 21.23
C CYS A 383 -10.66 -2.71 20.80
N SER A 384 -11.78 -2.91 21.51
CA SER A 384 -12.89 -3.74 21.01
C SER A 384 -13.61 -3.11 19.82
N GLY A 385 -13.40 -1.81 19.58
CA GLY A 385 -13.94 -1.05 18.49
C GLY A 385 -15.19 -0.27 18.88
N TYR A 386 -15.40 0.06 20.15
CA TYR A 386 -16.57 0.81 20.63
C TYR A 386 -16.19 2.16 21.24
N VAL A 387 -17.13 3.09 21.17
CA VAL A 387 -17.00 4.46 21.72
C VAL A 387 -18.33 4.86 22.35
N ILE A 388 -18.28 5.64 23.42
CA ILE A 388 -19.48 6.15 24.09
C ILE A 388 -19.77 7.57 23.57
N VAL A 389 -20.95 7.75 22.99
CA VAL A 389 -21.46 9.01 22.45
C VAL A 389 -22.34 9.68 23.51
N ASN A 390 -21.99 10.92 23.87
CA ASN A 390 -22.68 11.76 24.86
C ASN A 390 -22.98 11.03 26.20
N GLY A 391 -22.14 10.07 26.60
CA GLY A 391 -22.33 9.29 27.83
C GLY A 391 -23.59 8.41 27.86
N LYS A 392 -24.33 8.30 26.74
CA LYS A 392 -25.66 7.65 26.68
C LYS A 392 -25.72 6.47 25.73
N PHE A 393 -24.93 6.48 24.66
CA PHE A 393 -24.97 5.45 23.64
C PHE A 393 -23.60 4.86 23.41
N LEU A 394 -23.50 3.54 23.48
CA LEU A 394 -22.32 2.79 23.07
C LEU A 394 -22.47 2.46 21.58
N VAL A 395 -21.53 2.94 20.79
CA VAL A 395 -21.54 2.89 19.33
C VAL A 395 -20.27 2.22 18.83
N SER A 396 -20.40 1.36 17.83
CA SER A 396 -19.25 0.81 17.11
C SER A 396 -18.51 1.94 16.38
N SER A 397 -17.21 2.09 16.65
CA SER A 397 -16.32 3.08 16.04
C SER A 397 -16.33 3.01 14.50
N LYS A 398 -16.52 1.82 13.93
CA LYS A 398 -16.61 1.60 12.48
C LYS A 398 -17.88 2.20 11.88
N ASP A 399 -18.96 2.22 12.65
CA ASP A 399 -20.27 2.67 12.19
C ASP A 399 -20.44 4.18 12.36
N LEU A 400 -19.55 4.87 13.10
CA LEU A 400 -19.60 6.32 13.28
C LEU A 400 -19.55 7.09 11.95
N LEU A 401 -18.74 6.64 10.98
CA LEU A 401 -18.71 7.25 9.63
C LEU A 401 -20.07 7.10 8.94
N ALA A 402 -20.66 5.91 9.02
CA ALA A 402 -21.98 5.64 8.45
C ALA A 402 -23.07 6.48 9.13
N ILE A 403 -23.04 6.62 10.46
CA ILE A 403 -23.97 7.46 11.23
C ILE A 403 -23.83 8.94 10.81
N ALA A 404 -22.61 9.45 10.69
CA ALA A 404 -22.37 10.82 10.22
C ALA A 404 -22.93 11.05 8.81
N MET A 405 -22.77 10.07 7.92
CA MET A 405 -23.32 10.13 6.56
C MET A 405 -24.85 10.02 6.53
N ILE A 406 -25.46 9.16 7.37
CA ILE A 406 -26.92 9.06 7.52
C ILE A 406 -27.48 10.42 7.99
N LYS A 407 -26.78 11.09 8.92
CA LYS A 407 -27.15 12.42 9.39
C LYS A 407 -27.03 13.49 8.32
N LEU A 408 -25.94 13.45 7.54
CA LEU A 408 -25.65 14.43 6.49
C LEU A 408 -26.62 14.34 5.30
N ILE A 409 -26.92 13.12 4.85
CA ILE A 409 -27.81 12.87 3.70
C ILE A 409 -29.29 12.80 4.13
N TYR A 410 -29.56 12.77 5.44
CA TYR A 410 -30.89 12.58 6.03
C TYR A 410 -31.60 11.32 5.51
N THR A 411 -30.83 10.28 5.14
CA THR A 411 -31.35 9.05 4.54
C THR A 411 -30.61 7.84 5.11
N ARG A 412 -31.37 6.82 5.52
CA ARG A 412 -30.81 5.57 6.04
C ARG A 412 -30.44 4.64 4.88
N PHE A 413 -29.15 4.63 4.51
CA PHE A 413 -28.62 3.73 3.48
C PHE A 413 -27.98 2.45 4.05
N THR A 414 -27.79 2.36 5.37
CA THR A 414 -27.29 1.16 6.05
C THR A 414 -27.95 0.98 7.42
N VAL A 415 -27.98 -0.26 7.91
CA VAL A 415 -28.58 -0.64 9.19
C VAL A 415 -27.48 -0.60 10.26
N VAL A 416 -27.58 0.38 11.16
CA VAL A 416 -26.63 0.54 12.28
C VAL A 416 -27.36 0.39 13.59
N PHE A 417 -26.78 -0.39 14.51
CA PHE A 417 -27.31 -0.61 15.85
C PHE A 417 -26.42 0.05 16.89
N VAL A 418 -27.04 0.63 17.93
CA VAL A 418 -26.37 1.27 19.07
C VAL A 418 -26.96 0.75 20.37
N TYR A 419 -26.15 0.66 21.41
CA TYR A 419 -26.60 0.20 22.72
C TYR A 419 -26.76 1.38 23.67
N GLU A 420 -27.81 1.39 24.47
CA GLU A 420 -27.97 2.41 25.51
C GLU A 420 -27.08 2.09 26.71
N VAL A 421 -26.43 3.12 27.25
CA VAL A 421 -25.62 3.06 28.46
C VAL A 421 -26.43 3.68 29.59
N GLU A 422 -26.70 2.89 30.63
CA GLU A 422 -27.41 3.33 31.82
C GLU A 422 -26.43 3.35 33.00
N GLY A 423 -25.97 4.56 33.35
CA GLY A 423 -24.88 4.73 34.31
C GLY A 423 -23.59 4.11 33.80
N ASN A 424 -23.22 2.97 34.38
CA ASN A 424 -21.97 2.28 34.07
C ASN A 424 -22.19 0.94 33.34
N THR A 425 -23.45 0.52 33.16
CA THR A 425 -23.83 -0.74 32.51
C THR A 425 -24.42 -0.51 31.13
N VAL A 426 -24.16 -1.42 30.19
CA VAL A 426 -24.71 -1.42 28.84
C VAL A 426 -26.01 -2.22 28.85
N LYS A 427 -27.08 -1.71 28.23
CA LYS A 427 -28.31 -2.49 28.05
C LYS A 427 -28.13 -3.55 26.97
N ASP A 428 -28.71 -4.72 27.18
CA ASP A 428 -28.67 -5.82 26.21
C ASP A 428 -29.52 -5.56 24.95
N THR A 429 -30.40 -4.55 24.98
CA THR A 429 -31.25 -4.19 23.85
C THR A 429 -30.57 -3.18 22.92
N ALA A 430 -30.31 -3.60 21.69
CA ALA A 430 -29.82 -2.73 20.64
C ALA A 430 -30.94 -1.86 20.04
N ARG A 431 -30.65 -0.58 19.81
CA ARG A 431 -31.52 0.39 19.15
C ARG A 431 -31.02 0.68 17.74
N LEU A 432 -31.93 0.76 16.79
CA LEU A 432 -31.61 1.15 15.41
C LEU A 432 -31.35 2.67 15.32
N VAL A 433 -30.35 3.06 14.52
CA VAL A 433 -30.03 4.48 14.27
C VAL A 433 -30.88 5.06 13.13
N ASP A 434 -31.56 6.15 13.46
CA ASP A 434 -32.27 7.02 12.51
C ASP A 434 -31.56 8.39 12.37
N PRO A 435 -31.80 9.17 11.30
CA PRO A 435 -31.23 10.52 11.13
C PRO A 435 -31.50 11.47 12.30
N GLU A 436 -32.56 11.22 13.08
CA GLU A 436 -32.95 12.01 14.25
C GLU A 436 -32.33 11.52 15.57
N THR A 437 -31.67 10.35 15.56
CA THR A 437 -31.16 9.70 16.79
C THR A 437 -30.02 10.48 17.45
N PHE A 438 -29.13 11.07 16.64
CA PHE A 438 -28.00 11.86 17.13
C PHE A 438 -28.05 13.29 16.60
N THR A 439 -27.69 14.25 17.46
CA THR A 439 -27.36 15.62 17.04
C THR A 439 -25.88 15.72 16.64
N TRP A 440 -25.52 16.76 15.86
CA TRP A 440 -24.11 17.01 15.54
C TRP A 440 -23.25 17.25 16.79
N THR A 441 -23.84 17.85 17.82
CA THR A 441 -23.20 18.03 19.12
C THR A 441 -22.96 16.71 19.84
N ASP A 442 -23.87 15.73 19.71
CA ASP A 442 -23.68 14.40 20.30
C ASP A 442 -22.49 13.67 19.65
N LEU A 443 -22.39 13.73 18.31
CA LEU A 443 -21.31 13.08 17.56
C LEU A 443 -19.92 13.68 17.86
N TRP A 444 -19.85 14.91 18.36
CA TRP A 444 -18.60 15.54 18.81
C TRP A 444 -18.25 15.17 20.26
N GLN A 445 -19.23 14.74 21.06
CA GLN A 445 -19.03 14.35 22.46
C GLN A 445 -18.71 12.85 22.57
N LEU A 446 -17.53 12.48 22.09
CA LEU A 446 -17.03 11.11 22.17
C LEU A 446 -16.21 10.90 23.45
N ASN A 447 -16.45 9.78 24.13
CA ASN A 447 -15.72 9.40 25.33
C ASN A 447 -15.51 7.89 25.38
N VAL A 448 -14.55 7.48 26.20
CA VAL A 448 -14.24 6.09 26.52
C VAL A 448 -14.12 6.01 28.04
N SER A 449 -15.25 6.17 28.72
CA SER A 449 -15.31 6.02 30.18
C SER A 449 -15.29 4.55 30.55
N VAL A 450 -14.66 4.22 31.67
CA VAL A 450 -14.71 2.88 32.26
C VAL A 450 -16.19 2.54 32.52
N LEU A 451 -16.67 1.49 31.87
CA LEU A 451 -17.97 0.90 32.16
C LEU A 451 -17.81 0.06 33.44
N LEU A 452 -18.02 0.74 34.56
CA LEU A 452 -17.93 0.31 35.97
C LEU A 452 -19.11 -0.54 36.46
#